data_AF-A0A367LF50-F1
#
_entry.id   AF-A0A367LF50-F1
#
_cell.length_a   1.000
_cell.length_b   1.000
_cell.length_c   1.000
_cell.angle_alpha   90.00
_cell.angle_beta   90.00
_cell.angle_gamma   90.00
#
_symmetry.space_group_name_H-M   'P 1'
#
loop_
_entity.id
_entity.type
_entity.pdbx_description
1 polymer ?
#
loop_
_entity_poly.entity_id
_entity_poly.type
_entity_poly.pdbx_seq_one_letter_code
_entity_poly.pdbx_strand_id
1 'polypeptide(L)'
;MRLSFVLHLAAALGAAAAPLTTTTTTTTTTRLLHPRWTGTTRRTSQVTVVNHTKSAITCVSLAHKYSSVYKDGKEWARIDPGAAAQDWMKVSYNTGPFTTGRDWWLLTFYDDRGTTLYATAPNNFRAVVDALESVAGTLVLAASGAAAGAGVAFAGLTGVGGFLAPLAAIGIAKLTSDRLLSAEPTDGLKQHTLRVEDEGRLTAVIVNEDYTVTFRSASGDVSETVTAAVAVAKGKRTGRP
;
A
#
# COMPACT_ATOMS: atom_id res chain seq x y z
N MET A 1 -2.96 -36.79 -23.79
CA MET A 1 -4.14 -37.14 -22.97
C MET A 1 -4.61 -35.89 -22.25
N ARG A 2 -5.79 -35.37 -22.62
CA ARG A 2 -6.42 -34.20 -22.00
C ARG A 2 -7.38 -34.70 -20.92
N LEU A 3 -7.17 -34.33 -19.65
CA LEU A 3 -8.16 -34.51 -18.60
C LEU A 3 -8.84 -33.15 -18.33
N SER A 4 -10.07 -33.03 -18.82
CA SER A 4 -11.01 -31.99 -18.41
C SER A 4 -11.67 -32.42 -17.10
N PHE A 5 -11.56 -31.63 -16.04
CA PHE A 5 -12.39 -31.75 -14.85
C PHE A 5 -13.54 -30.74 -14.94
N VAL A 6 -14.73 -31.26 -15.21
CA VAL A 6 -16.02 -30.55 -15.08
C VAL A 6 -16.57 -30.93 -13.71
N LEU A 7 -16.67 -29.99 -12.78
CA LEU A 7 -17.37 -30.22 -11.50
C LEU A 7 -18.79 -29.65 -11.60
N HIS A 8 -19.77 -30.54 -11.47
CA HIS A 8 -21.20 -30.24 -11.49
C HIS A 8 -21.67 -29.65 -10.15
N LEU A 9 -22.51 -28.63 -10.25
CA LEU A 9 -23.29 -28.03 -9.17
C LEU A 9 -24.52 -28.93 -8.91
N ALA A 10 -24.65 -29.48 -7.70
CA ALA A 10 -25.84 -30.21 -7.27
C ALA A 10 -26.57 -29.43 -6.16
N ALA A 11 -27.77 -28.98 -6.48
CA ALA A 11 -28.75 -28.45 -5.55
C ALA A 11 -29.38 -29.60 -4.74
N ALA A 12 -29.61 -29.37 -3.45
CA ALA A 12 -30.43 -30.24 -2.62
C ALA A 12 -31.49 -29.41 -1.90
N LEU A 13 -32.72 -29.44 -2.42
CA LEU A 13 -33.94 -29.17 -1.67
C LEU A 13 -34.24 -30.40 -0.80
N GLY A 14 -34.52 -30.18 0.48
CA GLY A 14 -35.09 -31.19 1.37
C GLY A 14 -36.17 -30.54 2.22
N ALA A 15 -37.43 -30.72 1.83
CA ALA A 15 -38.61 -30.37 2.61
C ALA A 15 -38.98 -31.53 3.55
N ALA A 16 -39.25 -31.23 4.82
CA ALA A 16 -39.98 -32.12 5.73
C ALA A 16 -40.85 -31.26 6.67
N ALA A 17 -42.17 -31.42 6.55
CA ALA A 17 -43.19 -30.97 7.51
C ALA A 17 -43.33 -32.06 8.59
N ALA A 18 -43.46 -31.81 9.89
CA ALA A 18 -44.58 -31.28 10.70
C ALA A 18 -44.22 -31.58 12.21
N PRO A 19 -44.98 -31.22 13.28
CA PRO A 19 -46.29 -30.57 13.37
C PRO A 19 -46.34 -29.32 14.30
N LEU A 20 -47.50 -28.66 14.29
CA LEU A 20 -47.84 -27.51 15.13
C LEU A 20 -47.96 -27.88 16.62
N THR A 21 -47.31 -27.09 17.48
CA THR A 21 -47.70 -26.90 18.88
C THR A 21 -47.80 -25.41 19.17
N THR A 22 -49.02 -24.94 19.40
CA THR A 22 -49.37 -23.60 19.86
C THR A 22 -48.89 -23.42 21.30
N THR A 23 -47.99 -22.46 21.54
CA THR A 23 -47.73 -21.93 22.88
C THR A 23 -47.75 -20.41 22.83
N THR A 24 -48.75 -19.83 23.47
CA THR A 24 -48.99 -18.39 23.61
C THR A 24 -48.26 -17.88 24.84
N THR A 25 -47.15 -17.12 24.73
CA THR A 25 -46.68 -16.27 25.86
C THR A 25 -45.77 -15.13 25.41
N THR A 26 -46.28 -13.91 25.59
CA THR A 26 -45.62 -12.63 25.87
C THR A 26 -44.56 -12.10 24.90
N THR A 27 -45.02 -11.24 23.98
CA THR A 27 -44.20 -10.32 23.19
C THR A 27 -43.56 -9.27 24.10
N THR A 28 -42.37 -9.56 24.63
CA THR A 28 -41.43 -8.50 25.00
C THR A 28 -40.88 -7.95 23.69
N THR A 29 -41.40 -6.81 23.23
CA THR A 29 -40.84 -6.07 22.11
C THR A 29 -39.45 -5.57 22.52
N THR A 30 -38.44 -6.42 22.38
CA THR A 30 -37.07 -5.95 22.22
C THR A 30 -37.10 -5.10 20.96
N ARG A 31 -37.11 -3.78 21.14
CA ARG A 31 -36.89 -2.81 20.07
C ARG A 31 -35.52 -3.13 19.50
N LEU A 32 -35.49 -4.01 18.51
CA LEU A 32 -34.34 -4.22 17.65
C LEU A 32 -34.09 -2.85 17.04
N LEU A 33 -33.11 -2.14 17.60
CA LEU A 33 -32.57 -0.96 16.97
C LEU A 33 -32.01 -1.48 15.64
N HIS A 34 -32.78 -1.29 14.56
CA HIS A 34 -32.26 -1.48 13.22
C HIS A 34 -30.92 -0.74 13.18
N PRO A 35 -29.82 -1.38 12.73
CA PRO A 35 -28.57 -0.69 12.51
C PRO A 35 -28.91 0.54 11.68
N ARG A 36 -28.67 1.73 12.24
CA ARG A 36 -28.97 2.99 11.57
C ARG A 36 -28.09 3.00 10.32
N TRP A 37 -28.66 2.66 9.18
CA TRP A 37 -27.92 2.61 7.92
C TRP A 37 -27.31 3.99 7.68
N THR A 38 -25.99 4.06 7.72
CA THR A 38 -25.23 5.33 7.65
C THR A 38 -25.07 5.83 6.23
N GLY A 39 -25.64 5.13 5.23
CA GLY A 39 -25.42 5.48 3.83
C GLY A 39 -24.09 5.00 3.25
N THR A 40 -23.27 4.34 4.07
CA THR A 40 -21.92 3.90 3.74
C THR A 40 -21.73 2.44 4.13
N THR A 41 -20.99 1.71 3.31
CA THR A 41 -20.60 0.32 3.54
C THR A 41 -19.08 0.25 3.51
N ARG A 42 -18.48 -0.15 4.64
CA ARG A 42 -17.05 -0.45 4.70
C ARG A 42 -16.77 -1.72 3.91
N ARG A 43 -15.74 -1.67 3.07
CA ARG A 43 -15.24 -2.79 2.27
C ARG A 43 -13.75 -2.92 2.44
N THR A 44 -13.21 -4.05 1.98
CA THR A 44 -11.77 -4.27 1.95
C THR A 44 -11.33 -4.89 0.65
N SER A 45 -10.15 -4.53 0.16
CA SER A 45 -9.52 -5.09 -1.03
C SER A 45 -8.10 -5.59 -0.70
N GLN A 46 -7.55 -6.47 -1.54
CA GLN A 46 -6.16 -6.88 -1.49
C GLN A 46 -5.36 -6.08 -2.52
N VAL A 47 -4.13 -5.70 -2.19
CA VAL A 47 -3.28 -4.89 -3.07
C VAL A 47 -1.88 -5.49 -3.11
N THR A 48 -1.31 -5.61 -4.29
CA THR A 48 0.09 -6.03 -4.48
C THR A 48 0.83 -5.04 -5.36
N VAL A 49 2.15 -5.00 -5.21
CA VAL A 49 3.05 -4.24 -6.09
C VAL A 49 3.68 -5.20 -7.08
N VAL A 50 3.69 -4.83 -8.36
CA VAL A 50 4.30 -5.60 -9.44
C VAL A 50 5.44 -4.79 -10.04
N ASN A 51 6.63 -5.37 -10.12
CA ASN A 51 7.79 -4.73 -10.68
C ASN A 51 7.98 -5.13 -12.15
N HIS A 52 7.63 -4.25 -13.09
CA HIS A 52 7.94 -4.43 -14.52
C HIS A 52 9.22 -3.70 -14.95
N THR A 53 10.00 -3.16 -14.01
CA THR A 53 11.29 -2.57 -14.35
C THR A 53 12.32 -3.66 -14.69
N LYS A 54 13.46 -3.25 -15.26
CA LYS A 54 14.57 -4.15 -15.65
C LYS A 54 15.50 -4.50 -14.48
N SER A 55 15.23 -4.02 -13.27
CA SER A 55 16.05 -4.22 -12.08
C SER A 55 15.17 -4.43 -10.87
N ALA A 56 15.70 -4.99 -9.79
CA ALA A 56 14.90 -5.11 -8.59
C ALA A 56 14.64 -3.72 -7.99
N ILE A 57 13.51 -3.60 -7.31
CA ILE A 57 13.22 -2.45 -6.45
C ILE A 57 13.33 -2.90 -5.00
N THR A 58 13.86 -2.03 -4.14
CA THR A 58 14.12 -2.33 -2.73
C THR A 58 13.48 -1.31 -1.81
N CYS A 59 13.33 -1.67 -0.53
CA CYS A 59 12.66 -0.84 0.48
C CYS A 59 11.33 -0.27 -0.03
N VAL A 60 10.52 -1.15 -0.61
CA VAL A 60 9.23 -0.79 -1.20
C VAL A 60 8.25 -0.55 -0.07
N SER A 61 7.51 0.54 -0.12
CA SER A 61 6.41 0.80 0.78
C SER A 61 5.23 1.39 0.03
N LEU A 62 4.06 0.81 0.26
CA LEU A 62 2.80 1.26 -0.27
C LEU A 62 1.91 1.68 0.90
N ALA A 63 1.43 2.90 0.85
CA ALA A 63 0.45 3.42 1.80
C ALA A 63 -0.84 3.79 1.08
N HIS A 64 -1.95 3.51 1.76
CA HIS A 64 -3.30 3.85 1.33
C HIS A 64 -4.00 4.65 2.44
N LYS A 65 -4.69 5.70 2.03
CA LYS A 65 -5.46 6.57 2.91
C LYS A 65 -6.83 6.79 2.30
N TYR A 66 -7.88 6.23 2.92
CA TYR A 66 -9.26 6.56 2.58
C TYR A 66 -9.69 7.82 3.34
N SER A 67 -9.46 8.98 2.73
CA SER A 67 -9.59 10.30 3.38
C SER A 67 -8.98 10.31 4.79
N SER A 68 -9.67 10.80 5.83
CA SER A 68 -9.16 10.76 7.21
C SER A 68 -9.58 9.51 7.99
N VAL A 69 -10.24 8.54 7.35
CA VAL A 69 -10.96 7.45 8.05
C VAL A 69 -10.09 6.21 8.22
N TYR A 70 -9.46 5.74 7.15
CA TYR A 70 -8.60 4.56 7.18
C TYR A 70 -7.20 4.91 6.66
N LYS A 71 -6.18 4.33 7.30
CA LYS A 71 -4.79 4.41 6.89
C LYS A 71 -4.23 3.00 6.96
N ASP A 72 -3.88 2.46 5.81
CA ASP A 72 -3.29 1.14 5.65
C ASP A 72 -1.90 1.29 5.02
N GLY A 73 -0.97 0.42 5.37
CA GLY A 73 0.40 0.49 4.87
C GLY A 73 1.05 -0.87 4.90
N LYS A 74 1.96 -1.10 3.95
CA LYS A 74 2.76 -2.32 3.89
C LYS A 74 4.09 -2.08 3.20
N GLU A 75 5.10 -2.74 3.72
CA GLU A 75 6.46 -2.66 3.25
C GLU A 75 6.97 -4.03 2.76
N TRP A 76 7.79 -4.01 1.72
CA TRP A 76 8.50 -5.15 1.18
C TRP A 76 9.98 -4.83 1.03
N ALA A 77 10.83 -5.77 1.43
CA ALA A 77 12.27 -5.59 1.35
C ALA A 77 12.76 -5.46 -0.11
N ARG A 78 12.24 -6.31 -0.99
CA ARG A 78 12.67 -6.45 -2.38
C ARG A 78 11.54 -7.02 -3.24
N ILE A 79 11.44 -6.54 -4.47
CA ILE A 79 10.61 -7.13 -5.53
C ILE A 79 11.49 -7.27 -6.78
N ASP A 80 11.72 -8.50 -7.24
CA ASP A 80 12.57 -8.79 -8.38
C ASP A 80 11.94 -8.36 -9.72
N PRO A 81 12.75 -8.17 -10.79
CA PRO A 81 12.24 -7.82 -12.11
C PRO A 81 11.19 -8.83 -12.61
N GLY A 82 10.06 -8.33 -13.10
CA GLY A 82 8.95 -9.15 -13.60
C GLY A 82 8.11 -9.85 -12.52
N ALA A 83 8.41 -9.65 -11.24
CA ALA A 83 7.71 -10.31 -10.14
C ALA A 83 6.66 -9.40 -9.48
N ALA A 84 5.66 -10.03 -8.88
CA ALA A 84 4.80 -9.40 -7.88
C ALA A 84 5.41 -9.56 -6.48
N ALA A 85 5.01 -8.69 -5.56
CA ALA A 85 5.36 -8.84 -4.15
C ALA A 85 4.89 -10.20 -3.60
N GLN A 86 5.64 -10.75 -2.63
CA GLN A 86 5.44 -12.12 -2.11
C GLN A 86 4.08 -12.32 -1.42
N ASP A 87 3.45 -11.24 -0.99
CA ASP A 87 2.13 -11.21 -0.37
C ASP A 87 1.40 -9.89 -0.71
N TRP A 88 0.25 -9.66 -0.07
CA TRP A 88 -0.60 -8.49 -0.32
C TRP A 88 -0.80 -7.61 0.91
N MET A 89 -1.07 -6.33 0.66
CA MET A 89 -1.62 -5.39 1.64
C MET A 89 -3.15 -5.51 1.62
N LYS A 90 -3.78 -5.54 2.80
CA LYS A 90 -5.24 -5.38 2.92
C LYS A 90 -5.55 -3.91 3.14
N VAL A 91 -6.45 -3.35 2.32
CA VAL A 91 -6.88 -1.95 2.42
C VAL A 91 -8.35 -1.85 2.78
N SER A 92 -8.72 -0.81 3.54
CA SER A 92 -10.09 -0.50 3.94
C SER A 92 -10.59 0.77 3.24
N TYR A 93 -11.80 0.72 2.71
CA TYR A 93 -12.45 1.86 2.06
C TYR A 93 -13.96 1.82 2.31
N ASN A 94 -14.66 2.93 2.05
CA ASN A 94 -16.12 2.95 2.10
C ASN A 94 -16.69 3.10 0.70
N THR A 95 -17.86 2.51 0.48
CA THR A 95 -18.71 2.70 -0.72
C THR A 95 -20.12 3.10 -0.30
N GLY A 96 -20.91 3.66 -1.21
CA GLY A 96 -22.31 3.99 -0.97
C GLY A 96 -22.68 5.37 -1.52
N PRO A 97 -23.98 5.69 -1.62
CA PRO A 97 -24.46 6.93 -2.25
C PRO A 97 -24.03 8.21 -1.49
N PHE A 98 -23.62 8.08 -0.23
CA PHE A 98 -23.21 9.22 0.61
C PHE A 98 -21.71 9.19 0.96
N THR A 99 -20.90 8.39 0.25
CA THR A 99 -19.45 8.43 0.45
C THR A 99 -18.83 9.64 -0.25
N THR A 100 -18.22 10.52 0.53
CA THR A 100 -17.38 11.63 0.03
C THR A 100 -15.89 11.34 0.13
N GLY A 101 -15.54 10.16 0.66
CA GLY A 101 -14.16 9.76 0.85
C GLY A 101 -13.48 9.45 -0.48
N ARG A 102 -12.16 9.61 -0.50
CA ARG A 102 -11.30 9.33 -1.64
C ARG A 102 -10.15 8.43 -1.21
N ASP A 103 -9.79 7.50 -2.08
CA ASP A 103 -8.64 6.63 -1.93
C ASP A 103 -7.38 7.33 -2.45
N TRP A 104 -6.48 7.66 -1.53
CA TRP A 104 -5.19 8.28 -1.79
C TRP A 104 -4.07 7.28 -1.57
N TRP A 105 -3.10 7.26 -2.46
CA TRP A 105 -2.03 6.28 -2.51
C TRP A 105 -0.66 6.95 -2.55
N LEU A 106 0.30 6.36 -1.83
CA LEU A 106 1.72 6.67 -1.91
C LEU A 106 2.48 5.38 -2.12
N LEU A 107 3.20 5.26 -3.24
CA LEU A 107 4.20 4.22 -3.41
C LEU A 107 5.58 4.87 -3.35
N THR A 108 6.46 4.35 -2.50
CA THR A 108 7.87 4.72 -2.43
C THR A 108 8.74 3.48 -2.58
N PHE A 109 9.85 3.59 -3.29
CA PHE A 109 10.81 2.49 -3.45
C PHE A 109 12.17 3.04 -3.83
N TYR A 110 13.21 2.23 -3.65
CA TYR A 110 14.56 2.53 -4.10
C TYR A 110 14.91 1.66 -5.30
N ASP A 111 15.84 2.15 -6.12
CA ASP A 111 16.52 1.30 -7.09
C ASP A 111 17.27 0.13 -6.39
N ASP A 112 17.69 -0.87 -7.17
CA ASP A 112 18.40 -2.06 -6.68
C ASP A 112 19.66 -1.72 -5.86
N ARG A 113 20.26 -0.56 -6.11
CA ARG A 113 21.51 -0.10 -5.46
C ARG A 113 21.25 0.74 -4.21
N GLY A 114 20.00 1.08 -3.92
CA GLY A 114 19.64 2.03 -2.87
C GLY A 114 20.12 3.45 -3.13
N THR A 115 20.45 3.80 -4.38
CA THR A 115 21.05 5.09 -4.75
C THR A 115 20.03 6.15 -5.13
N THR A 116 18.81 5.75 -5.48
CA THR A 116 17.75 6.67 -5.87
C THR A 116 16.49 6.26 -5.16
N LEU A 117 15.85 7.21 -4.46
CA LEU A 117 14.53 7.06 -3.88
C LEU A 117 13.49 7.62 -4.87
N TYR A 118 12.49 6.82 -5.16
CA TYR A 118 11.33 7.17 -5.98
C TYR A 118 10.07 7.29 -5.12
N ALA A 119 9.18 8.21 -5.48
CA ALA A 119 7.83 8.28 -4.94
C ALA A 119 6.81 8.66 -6.01
N THR A 120 5.60 8.09 -5.96
CA THR A 120 4.50 8.52 -6.82
C THR A 120 4.19 10.00 -6.63
N ALA A 121 4.15 10.76 -7.73
CA ALA A 121 3.97 12.20 -7.72
C ALA A 121 3.09 12.63 -8.91
N PRO A 122 1.75 12.56 -8.82
CA PRO A 122 0.85 12.74 -9.95
C PRO A 122 0.95 14.08 -10.69
N ASN A 123 1.53 15.12 -10.07
CA ASN A 123 1.86 16.37 -10.78
C ASN A 123 3.31 16.82 -10.55
N ASN A 124 4.26 15.91 -10.31
CA ASN A 124 5.69 16.24 -10.12
C ASN A 124 5.93 17.44 -9.17
N PHE A 125 5.13 17.53 -8.10
CA PHE A 125 5.11 18.71 -7.26
C PHE A 125 6.43 18.89 -6.50
N ARG A 126 6.91 20.13 -6.43
CA ARG A 126 8.11 20.49 -5.66
C ARG A 126 8.00 20.06 -4.19
N ALA A 127 6.79 20.07 -3.61
CA ALA A 127 6.56 19.59 -2.24
C ALA A 127 6.93 18.11 -2.03
N VAL A 128 6.62 17.22 -2.99
CA VAL A 128 7.01 15.80 -2.91
C VAL A 128 8.53 15.68 -3.03
N VAL A 129 9.15 16.46 -3.92
CA VAL A 129 10.61 16.50 -4.06
C VAL A 129 11.29 17.03 -2.80
N ASP A 130 10.80 18.11 -2.19
CA ASP A 130 11.33 18.68 -0.95
C ASP A 130 11.21 17.67 0.21
N ALA A 131 10.08 16.96 0.29
CA ALA A 131 9.87 15.91 1.29
C ALA A 131 10.84 14.73 1.07
N LEU A 132 11.09 14.34 -0.18
CA LEU A 132 12.09 13.34 -0.54
C LEU A 132 13.52 13.80 -0.21
N GLU A 133 13.88 15.04 -0.53
CA GLU A 133 15.17 15.66 -0.21
C GLU A 133 15.41 15.67 1.32
N SER A 134 14.37 15.97 2.10
CA SER A 134 14.43 15.93 3.57
C SER A 134 14.72 14.51 4.11
N VAL A 135 14.05 13.50 3.57
CA VAL A 135 14.29 12.10 3.95
C VAL A 135 15.69 11.64 3.52
N ALA A 136 16.09 11.94 2.28
CA ALA A 136 17.40 11.60 1.76
C ALA A 136 18.52 12.22 2.61
N GLY A 137 18.41 13.50 2.97
CA GLY A 137 19.37 14.16 3.87
C GLY A 137 19.47 13.47 5.24
N THR A 138 18.34 13.04 5.81
CA THR A 138 18.30 12.31 7.09
C THR A 138 19.03 10.96 6.99
N LEU A 139 18.81 10.21 5.91
CA LEU A 139 19.47 8.91 5.70
C LEU A 139 20.98 9.06 5.48
N VAL A 140 21.42 10.13 4.80
CA VAL A 140 22.85 10.44 4.64
C VAL A 140 23.52 10.76 5.98
N LEU A 141 22.86 11.51 6.85
CA LEU A 141 23.37 11.80 8.21
C LEU A 141 23.47 10.52 9.06
N ALA A 142 22.48 9.63 8.94
CA ALA A 142 22.50 8.34 9.65
C ALA A 142 23.63 7.43 9.14
N ALA A 143 23.83 7.35 7.81
CA ALA A 143 24.85 6.52 7.20
C ALA A 143 26.29 7.05 7.38
N SER A 144 26.47 8.35 7.64
CA SER A 144 27.79 8.97 7.85
C SER A 144 28.28 8.91 9.30
N GLY A 145 27.50 8.31 10.22
CA GLY A 145 27.87 8.19 11.64
C GLY A 145 27.82 9.51 12.42
N ALA A 146 27.32 10.59 11.81
CA ALA A 146 27.26 11.93 12.41
C ALA A 146 26.03 12.15 13.32
N ALA A 147 25.24 11.11 13.61
CA ALA A 147 24.00 11.23 14.39
C ALA A 147 24.27 11.35 15.91
N ALA A 148 24.81 12.48 16.35
CA ALA A 148 24.64 12.95 17.72
C ALA A 148 23.37 13.83 17.77
N GLY A 149 22.23 13.26 18.17
CA GLY A 149 21.07 14.05 18.62
C GLY A 149 19.67 13.68 18.11
N ALA A 150 19.53 12.85 17.07
CA ALA A 150 18.22 12.34 16.66
C ALA A 150 18.14 10.86 17.04
N GLY A 151 17.19 10.48 17.91
CA GLY A 151 17.01 9.14 18.49
C GLY A 151 16.66 8.00 17.53
N VAL A 152 17.19 8.01 16.31
CA VAL A 152 17.06 6.95 15.31
C VAL A 152 18.33 6.09 15.32
N ALA A 153 18.27 4.98 16.05
CA ALA A 153 19.31 3.97 16.06
C ALA A 153 19.28 3.15 14.76
N PHE A 154 19.90 3.66 13.69
CA PHE A 154 20.16 2.87 12.48
C PHE A 154 21.45 2.06 12.60
N ALA A 155 21.49 1.16 13.57
CA ALA A 155 22.52 0.13 13.65
C ALA A 155 22.27 -0.92 12.55
N GLY A 156 22.61 -0.60 11.29
CA GLY A 156 22.44 -1.54 10.18
C GLY A 156 22.53 -0.97 8.75
N LEU A 157 22.62 0.34 8.59
CA LEU A 157 22.75 0.98 7.26
C LEU A 157 24.18 0.94 6.69
N THR A 158 25.16 0.54 7.50
CA THR A 158 26.59 0.62 7.17
C THR A 158 27.07 -0.65 6.46
N GLY A 159 26.59 -0.85 5.24
CA GLY A 159 27.20 -1.76 4.26
C GLY A 159 27.48 -0.95 3.00
N VAL A 160 28.71 -0.98 2.52
CA VAL A 160 29.15 -0.23 1.33
C VAL A 160 28.47 -0.83 0.09
N GLY A 161 27.22 -0.44 -0.16
CA GLY A 161 26.37 -0.92 -1.26
C GLY A 161 25.11 -1.66 -0.80
N GLY A 162 23.98 -0.95 -0.76
CA GLY A 162 22.63 -1.53 -0.74
C GLY A 162 22.12 -2.03 0.62
N PHE A 163 20.80 -2.07 0.75
CA PHE A 163 20.04 -2.48 1.94
C PHE A 163 20.09 -4.00 2.18
N LEU A 164 21.28 -4.56 2.44
CA LEU A 164 21.57 -6.00 2.29
C LEU A 164 20.75 -6.95 3.20
N ALA A 165 20.15 -6.46 4.29
CA ALA A 165 19.29 -7.28 5.15
C ALA A 165 17.80 -6.93 4.96
N PRO A 166 16.91 -7.91 4.71
CA PRO A 166 15.48 -7.66 4.48
C PRO A 166 14.79 -6.86 5.60
N LEU A 167 15.12 -7.13 6.86
CA LEU A 167 14.55 -6.41 8.00
C LEU A 167 14.97 -4.93 8.03
N ALA A 168 16.23 -4.64 7.69
CA ALA A 168 16.70 -3.26 7.59
C ALA A 168 15.97 -2.54 6.45
N ALA A 169 15.81 -3.19 5.30
CA ALA A 169 15.09 -2.63 4.15
C ALA A 169 13.63 -2.29 4.49
N ILE A 170 12.93 -3.17 5.20
CA ILE A 170 11.56 -2.91 5.68
C ILE A 170 11.51 -1.72 6.64
N GLY A 171 12.44 -1.65 7.60
CA GLY A 171 12.49 -0.53 8.55
C GLY A 171 12.75 0.82 7.88
N ILE A 172 13.57 0.85 6.82
CA ILE A 172 13.86 2.05 6.03
C ILE A 172 12.65 2.45 5.19
N ALA A 173 12.03 1.48 4.51
CA ALA A 173 10.80 1.71 3.75
C ALA A 173 9.74 2.37 4.64
N LYS A 174 9.54 1.82 5.85
CA LYS A 174 8.60 2.34 6.83
C LYS A 174 8.92 3.77 7.27
N LEU A 175 10.17 4.02 7.70
CA LEU A 175 10.61 5.35 8.13
C LEU A 175 10.39 6.39 7.03
N THR A 176 10.83 6.06 5.81
CA THR A 176 10.70 6.93 4.64
C THR A 176 9.24 7.26 4.37
N SER A 177 8.36 6.25 4.36
CA SER A 177 6.93 6.48 4.16
C SER A 177 6.28 7.27 5.29
N ASP A 178 6.55 6.95 6.56
CA ASP A 178 5.97 7.66 7.70
C ASP A 178 6.35 9.16 7.66
N ARG A 179 7.59 9.47 7.29
CA ARG A 179 8.06 10.85 7.09
C ARG A 179 7.33 11.55 5.94
N LEU A 180 7.23 10.90 4.78
CA LEU A 180 6.54 11.48 3.63
C LEU A 180 5.04 11.66 3.88
N LEU A 181 4.41 10.76 4.65
CA LEU A 181 2.98 10.83 5.00
C LEU A 181 2.69 11.84 6.12
N SER A 182 3.69 12.16 6.96
CA SER A 182 3.53 13.14 8.05
C SER A 182 3.45 14.59 7.58
N ALA A 183 3.83 14.87 6.33
CA ALA A 183 3.95 16.22 5.78
C ALA A 183 2.64 16.81 5.19
N GLU A 184 1.45 16.46 5.71
CA GLU A 184 0.09 16.78 5.19
C GLU A 184 -0.04 18.08 4.36
N PRO A 185 -0.67 18.05 3.15
CA PRO A 185 -1.94 17.39 2.84
C PRO A 185 -1.81 16.16 1.91
N THR A 186 -2.94 15.56 1.48
CA THR A 186 -3.00 14.57 0.38
C THR A 186 -2.49 15.10 -0.97
N ASP A 187 -2.01 16.35 -1.01
CA ASP A 187 -1.40 16.98 -2.15
C ASP A 187 -0.11 16.25 -2.51
N GLY A 188 -0.08 15.67 -3.70
CA GLY A 188 1.00 14.80 -4.15
C GLY A 188 0.77 13.30 -3.93
N LEU A 189 -0.33 12.90 -3.27
CA LEU A 189 -0.76 11.50 -3.31
C LEU A 189 -1.55 11.20 -4.58
N LYS A 190 -1.36 10.00 -5.11
CA LYS A 190 -2.13 9.53 -6.27
C LYS A 190 -3.53 9.14 -5.82
N GLN A 191 -4.56 9.75 -6.39
CA GLN A 191 -5.93 9.24 -6.23
C GLN A 191 -6.17 8.04 -7.15
N HIS A 192 -6.72 6.95 -6.60
CA HIS A 192 -7.25 5.81 -7.36
C HIS A 192 -8.38 5.17 -6.56
N THR A 193 -9.63 5.41 -6.97
CA THR A 193 -10.83 5.03 -6.21
C THR A 193 -11.08 3.53 -6.27
N LEU A 194 -11.36 2.92 -5.11
CA LEU A 194 -11.82 1.53 -5.03
C LEU A 194 -13.34 1.47 -4.99
N ARG A 195 -13.92 0.52 -5.71
CA ARG A 195 -15.38 0.38 -5.86
C ARG A 195 -15.91 -0.89 -5.21
N VAL A 196 -17.23 -1.08 -5.29
CA VAL A 196 -17.89 -2.28 -4.76
C VAL A 196 -17.37 -3.55 -5.43
N GLU A 197 -17.04 -3.48 -6.71
CA GLU A 197 -16.55 -4.61 -7.50
C GLU A 197 -15.13 -5.03 -7.11
N ASP A 198 -14.39 -4.19 -6.37
CA ASP A 198 -13.04 -4.46 -5.90
C ASP A 198 -13.00 -5.22 -4.57
N GLU A 199 -14.15 -5.44 -3.93
CA GLU A 199 -14.19 -6.06 -2.61
C GLU A 199 -13.64 -7.49 -2.64
N GLY A 200 -12.66 -7.73 -1.77
CA GLY A 200 -11.99 -9.02 -1.63
C GLY A 200 -11.17 -9.42 -2.86
N ARG A 201 -11.06 -8.55 -3.88
CA ARG A 201 -10.28 -8.81 -5.10
C ARG A 201 -8.92 -8.15 -5.03
N LEU A 202 -8.05 -8.52 -5.96
CA LEU A 202 -6.69 -8.01 -6.04
C LEU A 202 -6.64 -6.76 -6.94
N THR A 203 -6.17 -5.66 -6.38
CA THR A 203 -5.72 -4.47 -7.11
C THR A 203 -4.20 -4.56 -7.31
N ALA A 204 -3.74 -4.33 -8.55
CA ALA A 204 -2.32 -4.33 -8.88
C ALA A 204 -1.78 -2.89 -8.98
N VAL A 205 -0.68 -2.62 -8.29
CA VAL A 205 0.11 -1.40 -8.42
C VAL A 205 1.40 -1.75 -9.18
N ILE A 206 1.45 -1.37 -10.44
CA ILE A 206 2.48 -1.81 -11.38
C ILE A 206 3.50 -0.69 -11.55
N VAL A 207 4.78 -0.97 -11.27
CA VAL A 207 5.90 -0.07 -11.59
C VAL A 207 6.41 -0.44 -12.98
N ASN A 208 6.21 0.44 -13.96
CA ASN A 208 6.56 0.21 -15.36
C ASN A 208 8.06 0.40 -15.63
N GLU A 209 8.54 0.01 -16.83
CA GLU A 209 9.95 0.10 -17.22
C GLU A 209 10.54 1.52 -17.11
N ASP A 210 9.71 2.55 -17.34
CA ASP A 210 10.07 3.97 -17.24
C ASP A 210 9.86 4.56 -15.83
N TYR A 211 9.61 3.70 -14.84
CA TYR A 211 9.27 4.02 -13.46
C TYR A 211 7.94 4.78 -13.28
N THR A 212 7.12 4.93 -14.31
CA THR A 212 5.71 5.31 -14.10
C THR A 212 4.97 4.21 -13.34
N VAL A 213 3.87 4.58 -12.69
CA VAL A 213 3.07 3.67 -11.87
C VAL A 213 1.64 3.60 -12.37
N THR A 214 1.17 2.38 -12.63
CA THR A 214 -0.21 2.09 -13.05
C THR A 214 -0.95 1.36 -11.94
N PHE A 215 -2.08 1.91 -11.51
CA PHE A 215 -3.04 1.26 -10.63
C PHE A 215 -4.11 0.60 -11.49
N ARG A 216 -4.37 -0.70 -11.25
CA ARG A 216 -5.39 -1.48 -11.95
C ARG A 216 -6.22 -2.26 -10.94
N SER A 217 -7.51 -2.00 -10.92
CA SER A 217 -8.48 -2.63 -10.02
C SER A 217 -9.38 -3.62 -10.76
N ALA A 218 -10.10 -4.46 -10.02
CA ALA A 218 -11.01 -5.46 -10.58
C ALA A 218 -12.33 -4.85 -11.08
N SER A 219 -12.66 -3.63 -10.64
CA SER A 219 -13.75 -2.81 -11.16
C SER A 219 -13.52 -2.32 -12.59
N GLY A 220 -12.31 -2.53 -13.14
CA GLY A 220 -11.92 -2.08 -14.47
C GLY A 220 -11.33 -0.67 -14.46
N ASP A 221 -11.26 0.00 -13.31
CA ASP A 221 -10.60 1.29 -13.19
C ASP A 221 -9.08 1.11 -13.37
N VAL A 222 -8.52 1.95 -14.24
CA VAL A 222 -7.08 2.05 -14.48
C VAL A 222 -6.68 3.50 -14.32
N SER A 223 -5.61 3.77 -13.57
CA SER A 223 -5.09 5.13 -13.44
C SER A 223 -3.58 5.14 -13.33
N GLU A 224 -2.95 6.15 -13.92
CA GLU A 224 -1.49 6.22 -14.02
C GLU A 224 -0.93 7.46 -13.33
N THR A 225 0.34 7.39 -12.95
CA THR A 225 1.08 8.50 -12.35
C THR A 225 2.56 8.38 -12.67
N VAL A 226 3.23 9.53 -12.75
CA VAL A 226 4.69 9.60 -12.77
C VAL A 226 5.26 9.49 -11.35
N THR A 227 6.58 9.30 -11.25
CA THR A 227 7.33 9.33 -10.00
C THR A 227 8.29 10.51 -9.95
N ALA A 228 8.40 11.13 -8.78
CA ALA A 228 9.55 11.96 -8.43
C ALA A 228 10.73 11.06 -8.00
N ALA A 229 11.95 11.51 -8.25
CA ALA A 229 13.17 10.77 -7.92
C ALA A 229 14.22 11.70 -7.28
N VAL A 230 14.88 11.22 -6.22
CA VAL A 230 15.98 11.93 -5.54
C VAL A 230 17.15 10.98 -5.32
N ALA A 231 18.36 11.44 -5.66
CA ALA A 231 19.58 10.68 -5.40
C ALA A 231 19.94 10.69 -3.91
N VAL A 232 20.28 9.52 -3.38
CA VAL A 232 20.80 9.33 -2.03
C VAL A 232 22.33 9.51 -2.08
N ALA A 233 22.82 10.66 -1.63
CA ALA A 233 24.25 10.97 -1.71
C ALA A 233 25.09 9.98 -0.89
N LYS A 234 26.18 9.46 -1.47
CA LYS A 234 27.19 8.72 -0.70
C LYS A 234 27.94 9.70 0.20
N GLY A 235 27.97 9.47 1.51
CA GLY A 235 28.81 10.24 2.42
C GLY A 235 30.24 10.31 1.91
N LYS A 236 30.83 11.51 1.82
CA LYS A 236 32.24 11.67 1.44
C LYS A 236 33.09 10.87 2.44
N ARG A 237 33.82 9.85 1.96
CA ARG A 237 34.95 9.30 2.73
C ARG A 237 35.95 10.44 2.89
N THR A 238 36.05 10.98 4.09
CA THR A 238 37.13 11.89 4.48
C THR A 238 38.42 11.06 4.56
N GLY A 239 39.02 10.80 3.39
CA GLY A 239 40.41 10.41 3.33
C GLY A 239 41.25 11.61 3.75
N ARG A 240 41.85 11.54 4.94
CA ARG A 240 42.91 12.45 5.33
C ARG A 240 44.25 11.73 5.06
N PRO A 241 45.21 12.35 4.35
CA PRO A 241 46.57 11.85 4.26
C PRO A 241 47.27 11.89 5.63
#